data_AF-A0A397B6X5-F1
#
_entry.id   AF-A0A397B6X5-F1
#
_cell.length_a   1.000
_cell.length_b   1.000
_cell.length_c   1.000
_cell.angle_alpha   90.00
_cell.angle_beta   90.00
_cell.angle_gamma   90.00
#
_symmetry.space_group_name_H-M   'P 1'
#
loop_
_entity.id
_entity.type
_entity.pdbx_description
1 polymer ?
#
loop_
_entity_poly.entity_id
_entity_poly.type
_entity_poly.pdbx_seq_one_letter_code
_entity_poly.pdbx_strand_id
1 'polypeptide(L)'
;MAEAARSELAALPGVEVTSVAECNEHTNTLLARVNARNNVYLSTASTVDQDGHKYATCRACFQHVNVSLETVELLLTELRECLSP
;
A
#
# COMPACT_ATOMS: atom_id res chain seq x y z
N MET A 1 -15.03 12.59 -8.02
CA MET A 1 -14.39 11.97 -6.84
C MET A 1 -13.32 10.95 -7.21
N ALA A 2 -13.52 10.08 -8.22
CA ALA A 2 -12.51 9.09 -8.66
C ALA A 2 -11.35 9.69 -9.50
N GLU A 3 -11.56 10.85 -10.12
CA GLU A 3 -10.60 11.47 -11.04
C GLU A 3 -9.44 12.16 -10.32
N ALA A 4 -9.68 12.68 -9.11
CA ALA A 4 -8.63 13.28 -8.27
C ALA A 4 -7.59 12.25 -7.82
N ALA A 5 -8.00 11.00 -7.55
CA ALA A 5 -7.10 9.93 -7.12
C ALA A 5 -6.17 9.43 -8.24
N ARG A 6 -6.62 9.47 -9.51
CA ARG A 6 -5.75 9.20 -10.67
C ARG A 6 -4.74 10.33 -10.91
N SER A 7 -5.09 11.58 -10.58
CA SER A 7 -4.22 12.75 -10.77
C SER A 7 -3.11 12.89 -9.72
N GLU A 8 -3.30 12.39 -8.50
CA GLU A 8 -2.28 12.50 -7.44
C GLU A 8 -1.22 11.38 -7.51
N LEU A 9 -1.57 10.19 -8.01
CA LEU A 9 -0.60 9.09 -8.18
C LEU A 9 0.40 9.37 -9.32
N ALA A 10 -0.02 10.16 -10.31
CA ALA A 10 0.81 10.62 -11.43
C ALA A 10 1.78 11.76 -11.06
N ALA A 11 1.71 12.29 -9.82
CA ALA A 11 2.52 13.43 -9.38
C ALA A 11 3.81 13.02 -8.62
N LEU A 12 4.09 11.73 -8.45
CA LEU A 12 5.35 11.26 -7.85
C LEU A 12 6.41 11.11 -8.96
N PRO A 13 7.46 11.94 -8.99
CA PRO A 13 8.48 11.85 -10.01
C PRO A 13 9.26 10.54 -9.86
N GLY A 14 9.21 9.68 -10.89
CA GLY A 14 10.13 8.55 -11.05
C GLY A 14 9.54 7.14 -11.04
N VAL A 15 8.22 6.96 -10.95
CA VAL A 15 7.59 5.63 -11.05
C VAL A 15 6.54 5.63 -12.16
N GLU A 16 6.98 5.43 -13.42
CA GLU A 16 6.07 5.03 -14.48
C GLU A 16 5.61 3.60 -14.19
N VAL A 17 4.44 3.44 -13.54
CA VAL A 17 3.81 2.12 -13.39
C VAL A 17 3.15 1.77 -14.71
N THR A 18 3.83 0.97 -15.55
CA THR A 18 3.40 0.75 -16.93
C THR A 18 2.38 -0.37 -17.11
N SER A 19 2.13 -1.21 -16.09
CA SER A 19 1.07 -2.23 -16.14
C SER A 19 0.42 -2.57 -14.79
N VAL A 20 -0.80 -3.12 -14.82
CA VAL A 20 -1.51 -3.66 -13.64
C VAL A 20 -0.67 -4.74 -12.95
N ALA A 21 0.04 -5.57 -13.73
CA ALA A 21 0.91 -6.62 -13.20
C ALA A 21 2.05 -6.05 -12.36
N GLU A 22 2.72 -5.02 -12.88
CA GLU A 22 3.83 -4.32 -12.23
C GLU A 22 3.37 -3.60 -10.95
N CYS A 23 2.20 -2.97 -10.97
CA CYS A 23 1.57 -2.39 -9.78
C CYS A 23 1.30 -3.45 -8.68
N ASN A 24 0.77 -4.61 -9.08
CA ASN A 24 0.48 -5.71 -8.18
C ASN A 24 1.77 -6.33 -7.61
N GLU A 25 2.80 -6.47 -8.43
CA GLU A 25 4.11 -6.97 -8.00
C GLU A 25 4.77 -6.03 -6.98
N HIS A 26 4.77 -4.71 -7.24
CA HIS A 26 5.25 -3.72 -6.28
C HIS A 26 4.48 -3.77 -4.96
N THR A 27 3.14 -3.89 -5.02
CA THR A 27 2.30 -3.97 -3.83
C THR A 27 2.59 -5.23 -3.01
N ASN A 28 2.68 -6.39 -3.67
CA ASN A 28 2.98 -7.66 -3.00
C ASN A 28 4.40 -7.64 -2.40
N THR A 29 5.36 -7.04 -3.10
CA THR A 29 6.73 -6.87 -2.62
C THR A 29 6.79 -5.98 -1.39
N LEU A 30 6.08 -4.84 -1.41
CA LEU A 30 5.98 -3.95 -0.25
C LEU A 30 5.37 -4.67 0.95
N LEU A 31 4.26 -5.39 0.76
CA LEU A 31 3.60 -6.15 1.82
C LEU A 31 4.55 -7.18 2.43
N ALA A 32 5.27 -7.93 1.60
CA ALA A 32 6.23 -8.93 2.04
C ALA A 32 7.36 -8.30 2.87
N ARG A 33 7.91 -7.16 2.43
CA ARG A 33 8.96 -6.43 3.16
C ARG A 33 8.48 -5.96 4.53
N VAL A 34 7.31 -5.31 4.59
CA VAL A 34 6.73 -4.82 5.85
C VAL A 34 6.50 -5.98 6.82
N ASN A 35 5.84 -7.05 6.36
CA ASN A 35 5.53 -8.18 7.24
C ASN A 35 6.78 -8.97 7.67
N ALA A 36 7.83 -9.03 6.84
CA ALA A 36 9.09 -9.69 7.20
C ALA A 36 9.83 -9.00 8.37
N ARG A 37 9.57 -7.71 8.59
CA ARG A 37 10.15 -6.95 9.71
C ARG A 37 9.48 -7.25 11.06
N ASN A 38 8.32 -7.90 11.07
CA ASN A 38 7.58 -8.34 12.27
C ASN A 38 7.22 -7.23 13.29
N ASN A 39 7.37 -5.95 12.93
CA ASN A 39 6.99 -4.81 13.78
C ASN A 39 5.49 -4.48 13.65
N VAL A 40 4.93 -4.68 12.46
CA VAL A 40 3.51 -4.52 12.14
C VAL A 40 3.08 -5.63 11.20
N TYR A 41 1.77 -5.85 11.10
CA TYR A 41 1.20 -6.81 10.15
C TYR A 41 0.14 -6.16 9.27
N LEU A 42 0.32 -6.30 7.96
CA LEU A 42 -0.64 -5.88 6.94
C LEU A 42 -1.21 -7.09 6.22
N SER A 43 -2.48 -6.97 5.84
CA SER A 43 -3.16 -7.95 4.97
C SER A 43 -3.26 -7.43 3.55
N THR A 44 -3.47 -8.31 2.58
CA THR A 44 -3.85 -7.93 1.22
C THR A 44 -5.35 -8.02 1.00
N ALA A 45 -5.86 -7.12 0.18
CA ALA A 45 -7.18 -7.20 -0.43
C ALA A 45 -7.05 -7.04 -1.95
N SER A 46 -8.16 -7.20 -2.67
CA SER A 46 -8.21 -6.89 -4.09
C SER A 46 -9.34 -5.92 -4.39
N THR A 47 -9.07 -4.97 -5.26
CA THR A 47 -10.06 -4.06 -5.82
C THR A 47 -10.12 -4.25 -7.33
N VAL A 48 -11.27 -3.98 -7.93
CA VAL A 48 -11.46 -4.02 -9.38
C VAL A 48 -11.93 -2.64 -9.82
N ASP A 49 -11.27 -2.06 -10.82
CA ASP A 49 -11.68 -0.78 -11.39
C ASP A 49 -12.88 -0.93 -12.36
N GLN A 50 -13.33 0.18 -12.94
CA GLN A 50 -14.46 0.19 -13.87
C GLN A 50 -14.13 -0.51 -15.21
N ASP A 51 -12.84 -0.62 -15.54
CA ASP A 51 -12.33 -1.24 -16.76
C ASP A 51 -12.09 -2.75 -16.58
N GLY A 52 -12.32 -3.28 -15.37
CA GLY A 52 -12.17 -4.69 -15.03
C GLY A 52 -10.76 -5.09 -14.58
N HIS A 53 -9.85 -4.14 -14.42
CA HIS A 53 -8.50 -4.41 -13.92
C HIS A 53 -8.52 -4.72 -12.43
N LYS A 54 -7.85 -5.81 -12.04
CA LYS A 54 -7.73 -6.24 -10.65
C LYS A 54 -6.43 -5.77 -10.03
N TYR A 55 -6.53 -4.97 -8.97
CA TYR A 55 -5.41 -4.46 -8.20
C TYR A 55 -5.30 -5.15 -6.85
N ALA A 56 -4.08 -5.54 -6.47
CA ALA A 56 -3.75 -5.89 -5.10
C ALA A 56 -3.65 -4.61 -4.27
N THR A 57 -4.14 -4.64 -3.03
CA THR A 57 -4.08 -3.49 -2.12
C THR A 57 -3.56 -3.93 -0.76
N CYS A 58 -2.60 -3.20 -0.21
CA CYS A 58 -2.20 -3.33 1.19
C CYS A 58 -3.29 -2.76 2.08
N ARG A 59 -3.67 -3.50 3.12
CA ARG A 59 -4.73 -3.11 4.06
C ARG A 59 -4.25 -3.21 5.50
N ALA A 60 -4.27 -2.06 6.16
CA ALA A 60 -4.16 -1.93 7.62
C ALA A 60 -5.57 -1.96 8.23
N CYS A 61 -5.81 -2.85 9.19
CA CYS A 61 -7.08 -2.95 9.88
C CYS A 61 -6.93 -2.56 11.34
N PHE A 62 -7.42 -1.38 11.70
CA PHE A 62 -7.49 -0.92 13.09
C PHE A 62 -8.79 -1.41 13.73
N GLN A 63 -8.82 -2.68 14.12
CA GLN A 63 -10.00 -3.31 14.74
C GLN A 63 -9.81 -3.62 16.22
N HIS A 64 -8.61 -3.42 16.76
CA HIS A 64 -8.30 -3.74 18.14
C HIS A 64 -8.41 -2.51 19.03
N VAL A 65 -8.94 -2.69 20.25
CA VAL A 65 -9.11 -1.61 21.26
C VAL A 65 -7.80 -0.95 21.72
N ASN A 66 -6.65 -1.55 21.39
CA ASN A 66 -5.33 -1.05 21.75
C ASN A 66 -4.61 -0.31 20.61
N VAL A 67 -5.30 0.04 19.53
CA VAL A 67 -4.70 0.90 18.50
C VAL A 67 -4.53 2.30 19.09
N SER A 68 -3.28 2.71 19.28
CA SER A 68 -2.88 4.05 19.70
C SER A 68 -2.31 4.85 18.53
N LEU A 69 -2.12 6.15 18.73
CA LEU A 69 -1.39 6.99 17.78
C LEU A 69 0.03 6.45 17.54
N GLU A 70 0.72 6.01 18.60
CA GLU A 70 2.04 5.38 18.52
C GLU A 70 2.05 4.14 17.60
N THR A 71 0.99 3.34 17.62
CA THR A 71 0.86 2.18 16.72
C THR A 71 0.74 2.61 15.26
N VAL A 72 0.02 3.71 15.00
CA VAL A 72 -0.12 4.28 13.64
C VAL A 72 1.20 4.89 13.18
N GLU A 73 1.92 5.59 14.07
CA GLU A 73 3.23 6.17 13.79
C GLU A 73 4.29 5.10 13.49
N LEU A 74 4.26 3.98 14.22
CA LEU A 74 5.10 2.81 13.94
C LEU A 74 4.79 2.26 12.54
N LEU A 75 3.52 2.06 12.19
CA LEU A 75 3.13 1.62 10.84
C LEU A 75 3.65 2.57 9.75
N LEU A 76 3.50 3.89 9.93
CA LEU A 76 3.99 4.87 8.96
C LEU A 76 5.52 4.84 8.83
N THR A 77 6.24 4.63 9.93
CA THR A 77 7.70 4.48 9.93
C THR A 77 8.12 3.24 9.15
N GLU A 78 7.49 2.10 9.43
CA GLU A 78 7.76 0.83 8.74
C GLU A 78 7.44 0.90 7.24
N LEU A 79 6.36 1.59 6.86
CA LEU A 79 6.02 1.84 5.45
C LEU A 79 7.09 2.70 4.76
N ARG A 80 7.56 3.78 5.40
CA ARG A 80 8.60 4.65 4.82
C ARG A 80 9.91 3.88 4.62
N GLU A 81 10.35 3.12 5.61
CA GLU A 81 11.53 2.25 5.53
C GLU A 81 11.46 1.25 4.37
N CYS A 82 10.27 0.68 4.11
CA CYS A 82 10.09 -0.31 3.04
C CYS A 82 9.85 0.31 1.65
N LEU A 83 9.44 1.58 1.60
CA LEU A 83 9.22 2.37 0.39
C LEU A 83 10.48 3.14 -0.06
N SER A 84 11.42 3.39 0.85
CA SER A 84 12.71 3.97 0.49
C SER A 84 13.48 3.03 -0.46
N PRO A 85 14.07 3.56 -1.54
CA PRO A 85 14.82 2.77 -2.52
C PRO A 85 16.05 2.08 -1.94
#